data_AF-A0A428QKQ9-F1
#
_entry.id   AF-A0A428QKQ9-F1
#
_cell.length_a   1.000
_cell.length_b   1.000
_cell.length_c   1.000
_cell.angle_alpha   90.00
_cell.angle_beta   90.00
_cell.angle_gamma   90.00
#
_symmetry.space_group_name_H-M   'P 1'
#
loop_
_entity.id
_entity.type
_entity.pdbx_description
1 polymer ?
#
loop_
_entity_poly.entity_id
_entity_poly.type
_entity_poly.pdbx_seq_one_letter_code
_entity_poly.pdbx_strand_id
1 'polypeptide(L)'
;MEIKCGHIVSILLFNFCAVAVGWLSVLSWTATVSQVKVLWGGVVSRYNVPFFHQDTTSDVESRPKHSVQEYVNAILGPDHAAVPRLGCPAPDSKRYNSIREPAFTTQEIDYIFAVRAVRSLERLPTFLGAVVGAMHFLGPHRCALTIITTGWRPQIEDVLTDLRTGIEPLGAVYNYTSFPLGSRTYGHRNQVIDAVRHATKEVSEDATIVFLDDVDVCSEDLLELILQRKNLGADMTCGMQWSHRESSDTYLFRSDGTCRDMQGDKFGHVIPEKWSEGTDVKEYFWKSPKDQARFNEKRPFQVFSCWGGAAAFAASTFTRLEQKFRLPIKGAECHQPDTRLFCKDMWSHGRGKIAIVPSVNTVRNRDGDFNDKESTGYTSDLVRGQDTNGDRIDWVKEPPKEVFCSKKRWEAWDVGLPLDDPWDFEWQDEIS
;
A
#
# COMPACT_ATOMS: atom_id res chain seq x y z
N MET A 1 19.02 -46.48 42.63
CA MET A 1 19.21 -45.02 42.52
C MET A 1 18.11 -44.49 41.61
N GLU A 2 17.51 -43.39 41.99
CA GLU A 2 16.14 -42.93 41.69
C GLU A 2 15.70 -42.87 40.22
N ILE A 3 14.50 -43.38 39.96
CA ILE A 3 13.73 -43.20 38.72
C ILE A 3 12.79 -42.01 38.96
N LYS A 4 12.97 -40.92 38.21
CA LYS A 4 12.11 -39.72 38.31
C LYS A 4 10.79 -39.93 37.57
N CYS A 5 9.71 -39.89 38.36
CA CYS A 5 8.31 -39.93 37.97
C CYS A 5 7.91 -38.58 37.33
N GLY A 6 7.77 -38.54 36.00
CA GLY A 6 7.37 -37.32 35.28
C GLY A 6 6.54 -37.56 34.00
N HIS A 7 6.50 -38.79 33.48
CA HIS A 7 5.88 -39.07 32.19
C HIS A 7 4.50 -39.76 32.24
N ILE A 8 3.93 -40.02 33.44
CA ILE A 8 2.66 -40.75 33.59
C ILE A 8 1.45 -39.81 33.86
N VAL A 9 1.67 -38.53 34.20
CA VAL A 9 0.57 -37.60 34.54
C VAL A 9 -0.02 -36.87 33.32
N SER A 10 0.73 -36.72 32.21
CA SER A 10 0.22 -35.99 31.03
C SER A 10 -0.75 -36.80 30.16
N ILE A 11 -0.71 -38.14 30.21
CA ILE A 11 -1.56 -39.01 29.37
C ILE A 11 -2.97 -39.21 29.98
N LEU A 12 -3.13 -39.01 31.30
CA LEU A 12 -4.41 -39.13 31.99
C LEU A 12 -5.28 -37.86 31.92
N LEU A 13 -4.68 -36.68 31.76
CA LEU A 13 -5.42 -35.41 31.61
C LEU A 13 -6.00 -35.20 30.20
N PHE A 14 -5.38 -35.79 29.17
CA PHE A 14 -5.86 -35.69 27.80
C PHE A 14 -7.12 -36.54 27.54
N ASN A 15 -7.27 -37.66 28.26
CA ASN A 15 -8.43 -38.55 28.11
C ASN A 15 -9.67 -38.12 28.92
N PHE A 16 -9.54 -37.20 29.89
CA PHE A 16 -10.69 -36.74 30.68
C PHE A 16 -11.46 -35.56 30.04
N CYS A 17 -10.81 -34.74 29.21
CA CYS A 17 -11.49 -33.64 28.51
C CYS A 17 -12.25 -34.10 27.26
N ALA A 18 -11.83 -35.20 26.62
CA ALA A 18 -12.48 -35.74 25.43
C ALA A 18 -13.86 -36.40 25.72
N VAL A 19 -14.12 -36.80 26.97
CA VAL A 19 -15.38 -37.46 27.37
C VAL A 19 -16.47 -36.46 27.79
N ALA A 20 -16.12 -35.21 28.13
CA ALA A 20 -17.08 -34.19 28.57
C ALA A 20 -17.78 -33.43 27.43
N VAL A 21 -17.24 -33.46 26.21
CA VAL A 21 -17.80 -32.72 25.05
C VAL A 21 -18.82 -33.56 24.27
N GLY A 22 -18.86 -34.88 24.51
CA GLY A 22 -19.71 -35.82 23.76
C GLY A 22 -21.15 -36.00 24.26
N TRP A 23 -21.62 -35.25 25.28
CA TRP A 23 -22.90 -35.52 25.94
C TRP A 23 -23.85 -34.32 26.11
N LEU A 24 -23.67 -33.25 25.33
CA LEU A 24 -24.63 -32.12 25.29
C LEU A 24 -25.05 -31.78 23.86
N SER A 25 -25.49 -32.81 23.13
CA SER A 25 -26.52 -32.65 22.10
C SER A 25 -27.85 -33.06 22.72
N VAL A 26 -28.90 -32.26 22.47
CA VAL A 26 -30.28 -32.37 22.97
C VAL A 26 -30.52 -31.60 24.28
N LEU A 27 -30.81 -30.30 24.17
CA LEU A 27 -32.04 -29.68 24.69
C LEU A 27 -32.05 -28.17 24.38
N SER A 28 -33.24 -27.71 24.00
CA SER A 28 -33.54 -26.43 23.39
C SER A 28 -33.82 -25.33 24.43
N TRP A 29 -33.40 -24.11 24.09
CA TRP A 29 -34.04 -22.80 24.38
C TRP A 29 -33.73 -22.01 25.66
N THR A 30 -33.40 -20.73 25.39
CA THR A 30 -33.41 -19.52 26.24
C THR A 30 -32.35 -19.36 27.34
N ALA A 31 -31.25 -18.68 26.99
CA ALA A 31 -30.51 -17.84 27.94
C ALA A 31 -29.74 -16.73 27.20
N THR A 32 -30.02 -15.48 27.57
CA THR A 32 -29.43 -14.24 27.05
C THR A 32 -27.94 -14.09 27.38
N VAL A 33 -27.18 -13.52 26.43
CA VAL A 33 -25.72 -13.33 26.36
C VAL A 33 -25.08 -12.53 27.52
N SER A 34 -25.86 -12.05 28.49
CA SER A 34 -25.36 -11.17 29.56
C SER A 34 -24.72 -11.88 30.76
N GLN A 35 -24.79 -13.21 30.90
CA GLN A 35 -24.32 -13.90 32.11
C GLN A 35 -22.99 -14.66 31.98
N VAL A 36 -22.42 -14.81 30.77
CA VAL A 36 -21.13 -15.51 30.58
C VAL A 36 -19.92 -14.58 30.82
N LYS A 37 -20.10 -13.25 30.85
CA LYS A 37 -19.02 -12.27 31.04
C LYS A 37 -18.42 -12.21 32.46
N VAL A 38 -19.04 -12.84 33.47
CA VAL A 38 -18.64 -12.66 34.88
C VAL A 38 -17.70 -13.76 35.40
N LEU A 39 -17.56 -14.90 34.70
CA LEU A 39 -16.82 -16.06 35.23
C LEU A 39 -15.37 -16.22 34.74
N TRP A 40 -14.87 -15.33 33.87
CA TRP A 40 -13.50 -15.42 33.32
C TRP A 40 -12.64 -14.15 33.51
N GLY A 41 -13.00 -13.28 34.45
CA GLY A 41 -12.28 -12.03 34.73
C GLY A 41 -11.04 -12.15 35.65
N GLY A 42 -10.60 -13.36 36.01
CA GLY A 42 -9.71 -13.54 37.18
C GLY A 42 -8.30 -14.10 36.97
N VAL A 43 -7.94 -14.69 35.82
CA VAL A 43 -6.66 -15.43 35.69
C VAL A 43 -5.99 -15.25 34.34
N VAL A 44 -5.70 -14.02 33.91
CA VAL A 44 -4.71 -13.76 32.85
C VAL A 44 -3.94 -12.47 33.16
N SER A 45 -3.14 -12.50 34.22
CA SER A 45 -2.12 -11.49 34.49
C SER A 45 -0.83 -12.21 34.85
N ARG A 46 -0.03 -12.57 33.83
CA ARG A 46 1.44 -12.83 33.96
C ARG A 46 2.20 -13.24 32.70
N TYR A 47 1.62 -13.17 31.50
CA TYR A 47 2.39 -13.38 30.27
C TYR A 47 2.18 -12.19 29.31
N ASN A 48 3.26 -11.45 29.07
CA ASN A 48 3.35 -10.39 28.08
C ASN A 48 3.33 -11.03 26.69
N VAL A 49 2.14 -11.18 26.12
CA VAL A 49 1.92 -11.53 24.71
C VAL A 49 1.52 -10.24 24.00
N PRO A 50 2.07 -9.90 22.81
CA PRO A 50 1.66 -8.71 22.08
C PRO A 50 0.15 -8.79 21.80
N PHE A 51 -0.61 -7.83 22.35
CA PHE A 51 -2.01 -7.65 22.05
C PHE A 51 -2.15 -7.37 20.54
N PHE A 52 -2.52 -8.40 19.78
CA PHE A 52 -3.27 -8.18 18.55
C PHE A 52 -4.61 -7.59 18.98
N HIS A 53 -4.85 -6.32 18.66
CA HIS A 53 -6.22 -5.81 18.60
C HIS A 53 -6.95 -6.62 17.52
N GLN A 54 -7.66 -7.67 17.94
CA GLN A 54 -8.76 -8.20 17.16
C GLN A 54 -9.87 -7.15 17.22
N ASP A 55 -10.04 -6.40 16.14
CA ASP A 55 -11.30 -5.74 15.85
C ASP A 55 -12.34 -6.84 15.58
N THR A 56 -12.95 -7.37 16.65
CA THR A 56 -14.20 -8.11 16.57
C THR A 56 -15.35 -7.10 16.60
N THR A 57 -15.44 -6.24 15.58
CA THR A 57 -16.74 -5.74 15.16
C THR A 57 -17.26 -6.75 14.16
N SER A 58 -18.24 -7.54 14.58
CA SER A 58 -19.08 -8.28 13.66
C SER A 58 -19.75 -7.26 12.74
N ASP A 59 -19.24 -7.09 11.52
CA ASP A 59 -19.95 -6.41 10.44
C ASP A 59 -21.25 -7.19 10.22
N VAL A 60 -22.33 -6.74 10.87
CA VAL A 60 -23.69 -7.12 10.46
C VAL A 60 -23.83 -6.52 9.08
N GLU A 61 -23.66 -7.35 8.05
CA GLU A 61 -23.67 -6.98 6.64
C GLU A 61 -25.04 -6.36 6.30
N SER A 62 -25.14 -5.03 6.48
CA SER A 62 -26.28 -4.25 6.03
C SER A 62 -26.37 -4.42 4.52
N ARG A 63 -27.57 -4.66 3.99
CA ARG A 63 -27.78 -4.76 2.54
C ARG A 63 -27.06 -3.60 1.83
N PRO A 64 -26.34 -3.86 0.72
CA PRO A 64 -25.70 -2.82 -0.05
C PRO A 64 -26.69 -1.71 -0.37
N LYS A 65 -26.31 -0.45 -0.15
CA LYS A 65 -27.16 0.72 -0.43
C LYS A 65 -27.42 0.90 -1.92
N HIS A 66 -26.53 0.37 -2.75
CA HIS A 66 -26.52 0.50 -4.20
C HIS A 66 -26.32 -0.87 -4.85
N SER A 67 -26.83 -1.00 -6.07
CA SER A 67 -26.65 -2.17 -6.95
C SER A 67 -25.23 -2.25 -7.50
N VAL A 68 -24.83 -3.45 -7.93
CA VAL A 68 -23.54 -3.71 -8.61
C VAL A 68 -23.35 -2.76 -9.80
N GLN A 69 -24.39 -2.58 -10.62
CA GLN A 69 -24.34 -1.69 -11.79
C GLN A 69 -24.12 -0.23 -11.41
N GLU A 70 -24.71 0.25 -10.30
CA GLU A 70 -24.47 1.62 -9.82
C GLU A 70 -23.02 1.82 -9.40
N TYR A 71 -22.39 0.82 -8.76
CA TYR A 71 -20.97 0.84 -8.44
C TYR A 71 -20.08 0.83 -9.69
N VAL A 72 -20.38 -0.05 -10.65
CA VAL A 72 -19.63 -0.12 -11.92
C VAL A 72 -19.74 1.19 -12.69
N ASN A 73 -20.95 1.77 -12.77
CA ASN A 73 -21.16 3.08 -13.38
C ASN A 73 -20.45 4.19 -12.61
N ALA A 74 -20.33 4.09 -11.29
CA ALA A 74 -19.61 5.06 -10.48
C ALA A 74 -18.09 5.02 -10.69
N ILE A 75 -17.55 3.84 -11.01
CA ILE A 75 -16.14 3.63 -11.33
C ILE A 75 -15.83 4.08 -12.77
N LEU A 76 -16.67 3.71 -13.74
CA LEU A 76 -16.45 3.99 -15.16
C LEU A 76 -16.92 5.39 -15.60
N GLY A 77 -17.92 5.94 -14.92
CA GLY A 77 -18.66 7.11 -15.35
C GLY A 77 -18.13 8.45 -14.82
N PRO A 78 -18.61 9.58 -15.37
CA PRO A 78 -18.24 10.93 -14.95
C PRO A 78 -18.76 11.28 -13.53
N ASP A 79 -18.40 12.46 -13.02
CA ASP A 79 -18.54 12.94 -11.61
C ASP A 79 -19.96 13.00 -11.00
N HIS A 80 -20.96 12.36 -11.62
CA HIS A 80 -22.35 12.32 -11.16
C HIS A 80 -22.86 10.88 -11.01
N ALA A 81 -22.09 10.07 -10.29
CA ALA A 81 -22.45 8.71 -9.96
C ALA A 81 -23.53 8.66 -8.87
N ALA A 82 -24.40 7.64 -8.91
CA ALA A 82 -25.37 7.36 -7.85
C ALA A 82 -24.70 7.00 -6.51
N VAL A 83 -23.46 6.50 -6.58
CA VAL A 83 -22.63 6.18 -5.41
C VAL A 83 -21.69 7.36 -5.12
N PRO A 84 -21.62 7.84 -3.87
CA PRO A 84 -20.70 8.90 -3.49
C PRO A 84 -19.23 8.55 -3.79
N ARG A 85 -18.46 9.54 -4.24
CA ARG A 85 -17.02 9.42 -4.45
C ARG A 85 -16.33 10.74 -4.11
N LEU A 86 -15.02 10.67 -3.88
CA LEU A 86 -14.17 11.84 -3.70
C LEU A 86 -14.28 12.77 -4.91
N GLY A 87 -14.55 14.06 -4.67
CA GLY A 87 -14.49 15.09 -5.70
C GLY A 87 -13.03 15.35 -6.08
N CYS A 88 -12.65 15.07 -7.32
CA CYS A 88 -11.29 15.23 -7.82
C CYS A 88 -11.23 16.27 -8.94
N PRO A 89 -10.20 17.12 -9.00
CA PRO A 89 -9.96 17.99 -10.14
C PRO A 89 -9.70 17.19 -11.41
N ALA A 90 -10.17 17.71 -12.54
CA ALA A 90 -9.85 17.15 -13.84
C ALA A 90 -8.35 17.33 -14.15
N PRO A 91 -7.67 16.31 -14.70
CA PRO A 91 -6.26 16.44 -15.06
C PRO A 91 -5.98 17.58 -16.04
N ASP A 92 -4.95 18.38 -15.76
CA ASP A 92 -4.50 19.44 -16.67
C ASP A 92 -3.87 18.83 -17.93
N SER A 93 -4.62 18.93 -19.04
CA SER A 93 -4.18 18.41 -20.34
C SER A 93 -2.87 19.00 -20.84
N LYS A 94 -2.52 20.24 -20.47
CA LYS A 94 -1.25 20.86 -20.86
C LYS A 94 -0.09 20.29 -20.06
N ARG A 95 -0.26 20.12 -18.75
CA ARG A 95 0.78 19.59 -17.85
C ARG A 95 1.15 18.15 -18.22
N TYR A 96 0.16 17.31 -18.47
CA TYR A 96 0.36 15.88 -18.70
C TYR A 96 0.47 15.49 -20.19
N ASN A 97 0.59 16.47 -21.09
CA ASN A 97 0.61 16.21 -22.54
C ASN A 97 1.76 15.29 -22.99
N SER A 98 2.91 15.30 -22.30
CA SER A 98 4.09 14.50 -22.68
C SER A 98 3.99 13.00 -22.38
N ILE A 99 3.03 12.60 -21.52
CA ILE A 99 2.74 11.19 -21.20
C ILE A 99 1.49 10.69 -21.95
N ARG A 100 0.71 11.63 -22.48
CA ARG A 100 -0.38 11.41 -23.42
C ARG A 100 0.17 11.24 -24.83
N GLU A 101 0.81 10.12 -25.11
CA GLU A 101 1.24 9.83 -26.49
C GLU A 101 0.04 9.55 -27.41
N PRO A 102 0.15 9.82 -28.74
CA PRO A 102 -0.93 9.55 -29.67
C PRO A 102 -1.27 8.06 -29.73
N ALA A 103 -2.55 7.75 -29.83
CA ALA A 103 -3.14 6.40 -29.73
C ALA A 103 -2.73 5.38 -30.83
N PHE A 104 -1.69 5.65 -31.63
CA PHE A 104 -1.43 4.96 -32.90
C PHE A 104 0.01 4.49 -33.10
N THR A 105 0.90 4.63 -32.12
CA THR A 105 2.32 4.31 -32.30
C THR A 105 2.71 2.90 -31.86
N THR A 106 2.12 2.33 -30.80
CA THR A 106 2.50 1.01 -30.27
C THR A 106 1.30 0.18 -29.81
N GLN A 107 1.33 -1.13 -30.04
CA GLN A 107 0.40 -2.11 -29.46
C GLN A 107 0.98 -2.71 -28.18
N GLU A 108 1.68 -1.92 -27.37
CA GLU A 108 2.30 -2.39 -26.12
C GLU A 108 1.56 -1.83 -24.89
N ILE A 109 1.82 -2.39 -23.73
CA ILE A 109 1.41 -1.86 -22.42
C ILE A 109 2.52 -0.96 -21.92
N ASP A 110 2.22 0.33 -21.75
CA ASP A 110 3.13 1.34 -21.21
C ASP A 110 2.85 1.65 -19.74
N TYR A 111 1.62 1.39 -19.28
CA TYR A 111 1.17 1.73 -17.93
C TYR A 111 0.46 0.56 -17.29
N ILE A 112 0.89 0.18 -16.10
CA ILE A 112 0.35 -0.94 -15.36
C ILE A 112 -0.12 -0.43 -14.00
N PHE A 113 -1.42 -0.41 -13.78
CA PHE A 113 -2.02 -0.07 -12.51
C PHE A 113 -2.17 -1.35 -11.67
N ALA A 114 -1.33 -1.47 -10.64
CA ALA A 114 -1.29 -2.60 -9.73
C ALA A 114 -1.94 -2.22 -8.40
N VAL A 115 -3.14 -2.75 -8.15
CA VAL A 115 -4.01 -2.29 -7.07
C VAL A 115 -4.14 -3.37 -5.99
N ARG A 116 -3.79 -3.02 -4.75
CA ARG A 116 -3.92 -3.92 -3.61
C ARG A 116 -5.16 -3.62 -2.77
N ALA A 117 -6.11 -4.54 -2.86
CA ALA A 117 -7.22 -4.89 -1.99
C ALA A 117 -7.95 -3.74 -1.30
N VAL A 118 -9.05 -3.38 -1.95
CA VAL A 118 -10.14 -2.58 -1.43
C VAL A 118 -10.91 -3.42 -0.41
N ARG A 119 -10.91 -3.00 0.85
CA ARG A 119 -11.65 -3.68 1.93
C ARG A 119 -13.09 -3.20 2.09
N SER A 120 -13.47 -2.16 1.35
CA SER A 120 -14.75 -1.47 1.49
C SER A 120 -15.39 -1.24 0.13
N LEU A 121 -16.59 -1.79 -0.05
CA LEU A 121 -17.39 -1.62 -1.26
C LEU A 121 -17.59 -0.12 -1.59
N GLU A 122 -17.88 0.69 -0.57
CA GLU A 122 -18.13 2.14 -0.68
C GLU A 122 -16.92 2.94 -1.17
N ARG A 123 -15.69 2.40 -1.06
CA ARG A 123 -14.47 3.09 -1.52
C ARG A 123 -14.05 2.71 -2.93
N LEU A 124 -14.64 1.66 -3.53
CA LEU A 124 -14.33 1.26 -4.90
C LEU A 124 -14.49 2.41 -5.92
N PRO A 125 -15.56 3.23 -5.88
CA PRO A 125 -15.74 4.32 -6.84
C PRO A 125 -14.65 5.37 -6.79
N THR A 126 -14.27 5.84 -5.59
CA THR A 126 -13.16 6.79 -5.41
C THR A 126 -11.87 6.21 -5.97
N PHE A 127 -11.54 4.98 -5.55
CA PHE A 127 -10.21 4.44 -5.79
C PHE A 127 -10.03 3.94 -7.23
N LEU A 128 -10.94 3.10 -7.73
CA LEU A 128 -10.87 2.60 -9.10
C LEU A 128 -11.30 3.66 -10.12
N GLY A 129 -12.17 4.61 -9.74
CA GLY A 129 -12.51 5.75 -10.59
C GLY A 129 -11.30 6.64 -10.89
N ALA A 130 -10.42 6.87 -9.90
CA ALA A 130 -9.18 7.59 -10.11
C ALA A 130 -8.24 6.88 -11.10
N VAL A 131 -8.14 5.55 -11.01
CA VAL A 131 -7.35 4.71 -11.93
C VAL A 131 -7.93 4.75 -13.34
N VAL A 132 -9.24 4.53 -13.49
CA VAL A 132 -9.92 4.57 -14.80
C VAL A 132 -9.83 5.95 -15.44
N GLY A 133 -9.97 7.03 -14.66
CA GLY A 133 -9.76 8.40 -15.14
C GLY A 133 -8.34 8.64 -15.65
N ALA A 134 -7.31 8.11 -14.97
CA ALA A 134 -5.93 8.18 -15.44
C ALA A 134 -5.73 7.36 -16.72
N MET A 135 -6.30 6.14 -16.80
CA MET A 135 -6.26 5.31 -18.00
C MET A 135 -6.90 6.01 -19.21
N HIS A 136 -8.06 6.65 -19.03
CA HIS A 136 -8.71 7.44 -20.08
C HIS A 136 -7.81 8.57 -20.58
N PHE A 137 -7.07 9.22 -19.68
CA PHE A 137 -6.14 10.27 -20.06
C PHE A 137 -4.94 9.74 -20.85
N LEU A 138 -4.34 8.62 -20.40
CA LEU A 138 -3.14 8.02 -21.00
C LEU A 138 -3.42 7.28 -22.32
N GLY A 139 -4.66 6.86 -22.53
CA GLY A 139 -5.08 5.96 -23.59
C GLY A 139 -5.27 4.54 -23.03
N PRO A 140 -6.52 4.07 -22.81
CA PRO A 140 -6.77 2.80 -22.13
C PRO A 140 -6.12 1.59 -22.81
N HIS A 141 -6.07 1.58 -24.15
CA HIS A 141 -5.34 0.58 -24.92
C HIS A 141 -3.89 0.37 -24.47
N ARG A 142 -3.19 1.38 -23.93
CA ARG A 142 -1.80 1.29 -23.44
C ARG A 142 -1.70 0.85 -21.99
N CYS A 143 -2.83 0.55 -21.36
CA CYS A 143 -2.94 0.32 -19.93
C CYS A 143 -3.28 -1.14 -19.60
N ALA A 144 -2.75 -1.61 -18.48
CA ALA A 144 -3.22 -2.80 -17.78
C ALA A 144 -3.68 -2.42 -16.37
N LEU A 145 -4.78 -3.01 -15.90
CA LEU A 145 -5.28 -2.90 -14.55
C LEU A 145 -5.30 -4.28 -13.91
N THR A 146 -4.50 -4.47 -12.86
CA THR A 146 -4.52 -5.68 -12.03
C THR A 146 -4.98 -5.34 -10.62
N ILE A 147 -5.96 -6.07 -10.12
CA ILE A 147 -6.52 -5.89 -8.78
C ILE A 147 -6.36 -7.17 -7.97
N ILE A 148 -5.80 -7.09 -6.77
CA ILE A 148 -5.86 -8.18 -5.78
C ILE A 148 -6.87 -7.82 -4.71
N THR A 149 -7.75 -8.71 -4.28
CA THR A 149 -8.61 -8.52 -3.11
C THR A 149 -8.29 -9.54 -2.01
N THR A 150 -8.58 -9.17 -0.76
CA THR A 150 -8.38 -10.05 0.39
C THR A 150 -9.63 -10.06 1.25
N GLY A 151 -9.99 -11.24 1.77
CA GLY A 151 -11.09 -11.36 2.70
C GLY A 151 -12.45 -11.56 2.05
N TRP A 152 -12.48 -12.23 0.89
CA TRP A 152 -13.65 -12.60 0.08
C TRP A 152 -14.98 -11.96 0.50
N ARG A 153 -15.46 -11.02 -0.33
CA ARG A 153 -16.73 -10.30 -0.14
C ARG A 153 -17.53 -10.40 -1.44
N PRO A 154 -18.65 -11.16 -1.49
CA PRO A 154 -19.39 -11.39 -2.73
C PRO A 154 -19.69 -10.12 -3.52
N GLN A 155 -20.12 -9.05 -2.85
CA GLN A 155 -20.50 -7.80 -3.53
C GLN A 155 -19.31 -7.10 -4.19
N ILE A 156 -18.10 -7.19 -3.61
CA ILE A 156 -16.89 -6.64 -4.23
C ILE A 156 -16.53 -7.48 -5.45
N GLU A 157 -16.61 -8.81 -5.33
CA GLU A 157 -16.33 -9.74 -6.44
C GLU A 157 -17.30 -9.53 -7.62
N ASP A 158 -18.58 -9.32 -7.35
CA ASP A 158 -19.59 -9.02 -8.37
C ASP A 158 -19.25 -7.72 -9.11
N VAL A 159 -18.90 -6.64 -8.37
CA VAL A 159 -18.48 -5.37 -8.98
C VAL A 159 -17.20 -5.53 -9.80
N LEU A 160 -16.19 -6.24 -9.31
CA LEU A 160 -14.94 -6.46 -10.04
C LEU A 160 -15.10 -7.37 -11.26
N THR A 161 -16.06 -8.30 -11.20
CA THR A 161 -16.42 -9.15 -12.34
C THR A 161 -17.08 -8.30 -13.43
N ASP A 162 -18.10 -7.52 -13.08
CA ASP A 162 -18.84 -6.69 -14.02
C ASP A 162 -17.99 -5.53 -14.57
N LEU A 163 -17.05 -5.00 -13.77
CA LEU A 163 -16.12 -3.96 -14.20
C LEU A 163 -15.30 -4.37 -15.43
N ARG A 164 -14.98 -5.66 -15.58
CA ARG A 164 -14.30 -6.21 -16.77
C ARG A 164 -15.01 -5.80 -18.06
N THR A 165 -16.34 -5.85 -18.06
CA THR A 165 -17.18 -5.53 -19.23
C THR A 165 -17.10 -4.06 -19.64
N GLY A 166 -16.67 -3.17 -18.75
CA GLY A 166 -16.43 -1.76 -19.06
C GLY A 166 -14.99 -1.41 -19.40
N ILE A 167 -14.01 -2.18 -18.92
CA ILE A 167 -12.58 -1.89 -19.11
C ILE A 167 -12.03 -2.51 -20.40
N GLU A 168 -12.32 -3.78 -20.66
CA GLU A 168 -11.77 -4.49 -21.82
C GLU A 168 -12.19 -3.89 -23.17
N PRO A 169 -13.45 -3.42 -23.37
CA PRO A 169 -13.84 -2.76 -24.62
C PRO A 169 -13.10 -1.44 -24.90
N LEU A 170 -12.48 -0.83 -23.89
CA LEU A 170 -11.62 0.35 -24.06
C LEU A 170 -10.22 -0.03 -24.60
N GLY A 171 -9.92 -1.33 -24.70
CA GLY A 171 -8.66 -1.89 -25.16
C GLY A 171 -7.65 -2.14 -24.04
N ALA A 172 -8.00 -1.89 -22.78
CA ALA A 172 -7.13 -2.12 -21.63
C ALA A 172 -7.12 -3.61 -21.24
N VAL A 173 -5.99 -4.09 -20.71
CA VAL A 173 -5.90 -5.42 -20.10
C VAL A 173 -6.46 -5.35 -18.68
N TYR A 174 -7.35 -6.27 -18.31
CA TYR A 174 -7.96 -6.32 -16.98
C TYR A 174 -7.79 -7.69 -16.33
N ASN A 175 -7.24 -7.69 -15.13
CA ASN A 175 -7.08 -8.88 -14.30
C ASN A 175 -7.51 -8.57 -12.86
N TYR A 176 -8.17 -9.53 -12.21
CA TYR A 176 -8.32 -9.47 -10.77
C TYR A 176 -8.18 -10.86 -10.15
N THR A 177 -7.78 -10.92 -8.89
CA THR A 177 -7.66 -12.16 -8.13
C THR A 177 -8.07 -11.93 -6.68
N SER A 178 -8.83 -12.85 -6.10
CA SER A 178 -9.38 -12.75 -4.75
C SER A 178 -8.84 -13.84 -3.85
N PHE A 179 -8.41 -13.46 -2.65
CA PHE A 179 -7.94 -14.39 -1.63
C PHE A 179 -8.89 -14.47 -0.43
N PRO A 180 -9.04 -15.67 0.17
CA PRO A 180 -9.77 -15.84 1.43
C PRO A 180 -9.19 -14.99 2.57
N LEU A 181 -10.02 -14.68 3.57
CA LEU A 181 -9.56 -13.97 4.77
C LEU A 181 -8.51 -14.79 5.52
N GLY A 182 -7.39 -14.18 5.91
CA GLY A 182 -6.31 -14.85 6.63
C GLY A 182 -5.25 -15.52 5.76
N SER A 183 -5.43 -15.57 4.44
CA SER A 183 -4.30 -15.74 3.50
C SER A 183 -3.24 -14.69 3.85
N ARG A 184 -2.00 -15.11 4.12
CA ARG A 184 -0.98 -14.16 4.56
C ARG A 184 -0.79 -13.11 3.49
N THR A 185 -0.73 -11.85 3.91
CA THR A 185 -0.56 -10.70 3.01
C THR A 185 0.80 -10.62 2.32
N TYR A 186 1.73 -11.51 2.67
CA TYR A 186 3.03 -11.63 2.02
C TYR A 186 2.85 -12.31 0.66
N GLY A 187 3.46 -11.75 -0.38
CA GLY A 187 3.30 -12.25 -1.75
C GLY A 187 2.17 -11.61 -2.55
N HIS A 188 1.15 -10.97 -1.94
CA HIS A 188 0.09 -10.28 -2.69
C HIS A 188 0.63 -9.19 -3.63
N ARG A 189 1.68 -8.48 -3.20
CA ARG A 189 2.37 -7.49 -4.06
C ARG A 189 3.13 -8.12 -5.22
N ASN A 190 3.65 -9.34 -5.05
CA ASN A 190 4.25 -10.08 -6.16
C ASN A 190 3.16 -10.54 -7.12
N GLN A 191 2.05 -11.08 -6.61
CA GLN A 191 0.94 -11.59 -7.41
C GLN A 191 0.24 -10.50 -8.24
N VAL A 192 0.00 -9.31 -7.67
CA VAL A 192 -0.60 -8.20 -8.43
C VAL A 192 0.29 -7.75 -9.59
N ILE A 193 1.60 -7.97 -9.50
CA ILE A 193 2.53 -7.66 -10.58
C ILE A 193 2.71 -8.86 -11.51
N ASP A 194 2.68 -10.09 -11.00
CA ASP A 194 2.81 -11.29 -11.82
C ASP A 194 1.65 -11.47 -12.80
N ALA A 195 0.44 -10.99 -12.48
CA ALA A 195 -0.65 -10.95 -13.45
C ALA A 195 -0.29 -10.18 -14.73
N VAL A 196 0.64 -9.23 -14.63
CA VAL A 196 1.15 -8.43 -15.75
C VAL A 196 2.12 -9.24 -16.60
N ARG A 197 2.93 -10.13 -15.99
CA ARG A 197 3.81 -11.05 -16.72
C ARG A 197 3.04 -12.02 -17.60
N HIS A 198 1.79 -12.30 -17.23
CA HIS A 198 0.88 -13.17 -17.96
C HIS A 198 -0.07 -12.39 -18.88
N ALA A 199 0.13 -11.08 -19.05
CA ALA A 199 -0.66 -10.31 -20.01
C ALA A 199 -0.42 -10.84 -21.42
N THR A 200 -1.50 -10.96 -22.19
CA THR A 200 -1.46 -11.39 -23.60
C THR A 200 -0.83 -10.35 -24.52
N LYS A 201 -0.68 -9.12 -24.02
CA LYS A 201 -0.15 -7.97 -24.74
C LYS A 201 1.28 -7.70 -24.28
N GLU A 202 2.16 -7.40 -25.23
CA GLU A 202 3.57 -7.08 -24.94
C GLU A 202 3.66 -5.85 -24.01
N VAL A 203 4.58 -5.91 -23.05
CA VAL A 203 4.84 -4.82 -22.09
C VAL A 203 6.09 -4.08 -22.54
N SER A 204 5.99 -2.76 -22.70
CA SER A 204 7.13 -1.93 -23.09
C SER A 204 8.27 -2.07 -22.07
N GLU A 205 9.51 -1.99 -22.55
CA GLU A 205 10.71 -2.04 -21.69
C GLU A 205 10.78 -0.87 -20.69
N ASP A 206 10.23 0.28 -21.07
CA ASP A 206 10.20 1.50 -20.25
C ASP A 206 8.87 1.68 -19.47
N ALA A 207 7.97 0.70 -19.57
CA ALA A 207 6.66 0.72 -18.96
C ALA A 207 6.71 1.09 -17.48
N THR A 208 5.69 1.82 -17.03
CA THR A 208 5.55 2.29 -15.66
C THR A 208 4.53 1.42 -14.93
N ILE A 209 4.95 0.81 -13.83
CA ILE A 209 4.02 0.23 -12.86
C ILE A 209 3.64 1.34 -11.88
N VAL A 210 2.35 1.64 -11.77
CA VAL A 210 1.75 2.46 -10.72
C VAL A 210 1.12 1.52 -9.71
N PHE A 211 1.78 1.36 -8.57
CA PHE A 211 1.28 0.55 -7.47
C PHE A 211 0.46 1.41 -6.52
N LEU A 212 -0.75 0.94 -6.16
CA LEU A 212 -1.63 1.62 -5.22
C LEU A 212 -2.04 0.70 -4.07
N ASP A 213 -1.83 1.17 -2.84
CA ASP A 213 -2.46 0.64 -1.63
C ASP A 213 -3.88 1.23 -1.47
N ASP A 214 -4.63 0.84 -0.43
CA ASP A 214 -6.01 1.24 -0.15
C ASP A 214 -6.19 2.70 0.34
N VAL A 215 -5.78 3.67 -0.48
CA VAL A 215 -5.79 5.11 -0.19
C VAL A 215 -6.74 5.89 -1.11
N ASP A 216 -7.21 7.04 -0.63
CA ASP A 216 -7.94 8.02 -1.42
C ASP A 216 -6.93 8.82 -2.25
N VAL A 217 -7.19 8.87 -3.55
CA VAL A 217 -6.30 9.41 -4.57
C VAL A 217 -7.13 9.92 -5.75
N CYS A 218 -6.62 10.89 -6.49
CA CYS A 218 -7.23 11.41 -7.71
C CYS A 218 -6.45 10.99 -8.95
N SER A 219 -7.07 11.05 -10.14
CA SER A 219 -6.37 10.74 -11.40
C SER A 219 -5.14 11.62 -11.63
N GLU A 220 -5.20 12.91 -11.26
CA GLU A 220 -4.05 13.82 -11.35
C GLU A 220 -2.86 13.40 -10.48
N ASP A 221 -3.11 12.79 -9.30
CA ASP A 221 -2.06 12.31 -8.42
C ASP A 221 -1.27 11.18 -9.11
N LEU A 222 -1.96 10.25 -9.77
CA LEU A 222 -1.34 9.14 -10.51
C LEU A 222 -0.58 9.63 -11.73
N LEU A 223 -1.17 10.56 -12.48
CA LEU A 223 -0.53 11.16 -13.65
C LEU A 223 0.72 11.96 -13.28
N GLU A 224 0.73 12.62 -12.13
CA GLU A 224 1.88 13.35 -11.62
C GLU A 224 3.03 12.42 -11.23
N LEU A 225 2.76 11.30 -10.57
CA LEU A 225 3.79 10.29 -10.29
C LEU A 225 4.42 9.76 -11.59
N ILE A 226 3.59 9.42 -12.58
CA ILE A 226 4.06 8.97 -13.90
C ILE A 226 4.90 10.05 -14.59
N LEU A 227 4.41 11.30 -14.62
CA LEU A 227 5.08 12.44 -15.25
C LEU A 227 6.45 12.69 -14.60
N GLN A 228 6.50 12.75 -13.28
CA GLN A 228 7.74 13.01 -12.55
C GLN A 228 8.73 11.87 -12.72
N ARG A 229 8.27 10.61 -12.74
CA ARG A 229 9.16 9.48 -13.05
C ARG A 229 9.83 9.66 -14.41
N LYS A 230 9.04 9.95 -15.46
CA LYS A 230 9.53 10.15 -16.83
C LYS A 230 10.47 11.35 -16.93
N ASN A 231 10.06 12.52 -16.43
CA ASN A 231 10.81 13.77 -16.55
C ASN A 231 12.14 13.76 -15.77
N LEU A 232 12.16 13.13 -14.59
CA LEU A 232 13.35 13.06 -13.76
C LEU A 232 14.30 11.93 -14.19
N GLY A 233 13.84 11.02 -15.06
CA GLY A 233 14.51 9.76 -15.32
C GLY A 233 14.70 8.95 -14.04
N ALA A 234 13.69 8.99 -13.17
CA ALA A 234 13.70 8.32 -11.87
C ALA A 234 13.38 6.82 -12.05
N ASP A 235 14.01 5.99 -11.23
CA ASP A 235 13.69 4.56 -11.15
C ASP A 235 12.33 4.36 -10.46
N MET A 236 12.03 5.21 -9.48
CA MET A 236 10.80 5.18 -8.69
C MET A 236 10.40 6.59 -8.22
N THR A 237 9.11 6.87 -8.18
CA THR A 237 8.52 8.04 -7.54
C THR A 237 7.42 7.62 -6.58
N CYS A 238 7.24 8.34 -5.47
CA CYS A 238 6.18 8.05 -4.49
C CYS A 238 5.44 9.30 -4.07
N GLY A 239 4.19 9.15 -3.65
CA GLY A 239 3.42 10.21 -3.01
C GLY A 239 3.80 10.42 -1.53
N MET A 240 3.02 11.29 -0.89
CA MET A 240 3.01 11.58 0.54
C MET A 240 1.70 11.06 1.13
N GLN A 241 1.78 10.11 2.05
CA GLN A 241 0.58 9.63 2.74
C GLN A 241 0.38 10.33 4.08
N TRP A 242 -0.83 10.79 4.32
CA TRP A 242 -1.22 11.47 5.54
C TRP A 242 -2.17 10.64 6.38
N SER A 243 -2.20 10.94 7.67
CA SER A 243 -3.19 10.44 8.61
C SER A 243 -3.77 11.63 9.36
N HIS A 244 -5.10 11.73 9.34
CA HIS A 244 -5.82 12.69 10.16
C HIS A 244 -5.74 12.28 11.62
N ARG A 245 -5.49 13.25 12.48
CA ARG A 245 -5.51 13.06 13.93
C ARG A 245 -6.65 13.87 14.51
N GLU A 246 -7.76 13.20 14.80
CA GLU A 246 -8.98 13.79 15.34
C GLU A 246 -8.74 14.64 16.60
N SER A 247 -7.86 14.21 17.51
CA SER A 247 -7.63 14.91 18.78
C SER A 247 -7.02 16.30 18.65
N SER A 248 -6.33 16.58 17.54
CA SER A 248 -5.71 17.88 17.27
C SER A 248 -6.18 18.52 15.97
N ASP A 249 -7.02 17.83 15.20
CA ASP A 249 -7.45 18.21 13.85
C ASP A 249 -6.26 18.52 12.92
N THR A 250 -5.22 17.68 12.99
CA THR A 250 -3.97 17.86 12.23
C THR A 250 -3.68 16.67 11.34
N TYR A 251 -3.09 16.93 10.16
CA TYR A 251 -2.60 15.89 9.27
C TYR A 251 -1.11 15.65 9.49
N LEU A 252 -0.77 14.41 9.86
CA LEU A 252 0.60 13.99 10.07
C LEU A 252 1.02 13.00 8.98
N PHE A 253 2.27 13.08 8.56
CA PHE A 253 2.82 12.08 7.65
C PHE A 253 2.72 10.69 8.27
N ARG A 254 2.14 9.75 7.51
CA ARG A 254 2.01 8.37 7.94
C ARG A 254 3.35 7.67 7.82
N SER A 255 4.08 7.58 8.92
CA SER A 255 5.26 6.73 9.02
C SER A 255 4.86 5.24 9.09
N ASP A 256 4.74 4.59 7.94
CA ASP A 256 4.55 3.14 7.79
C ASP A 256 5.83 2.31 8.05
N GLY A 257 6.93 2.98 8.39
CA GLY A 257 8.25 2.37 8.58
C GLY A 257 9.06 2.25 7.29
N THR A 258 8.47 2.53 6.12
CA THR A 258 9.10 2.46 4.80
C THR A 258 10.03 3.64 4.55
N CYS A 259 9.56 4.85 4.81
CA CYS A 259 10.16 6.05 4.23
C CYS A 259 11.45 6.48 4.92
N ARG A 260 12.52 6.69 4.14
CA ARG A 260 13.85 7.11 4.62
C ARG A 260 14.49 8.15 3.71
N ASP A 261 15.02 9.21 4.31
CA ASP A 261 15.73 10.24 3.56
C ASP A 261 17.13 9.76 3.11
N MET A 262 17.87 10.61 2.38
CA MET A 262 19.23 10.30 1.95
C MET A 262 20.28 10.36 3.08
N GLN A 263 19.87 10.68 4.31
CA GLN A 263 20.68 10.52 5.53
C GLN A 263 20.35 9.19 6.23
N GLY A 264 19.45 8.38 5.66
CA GLY A 264 18.97 7.13 6.22
C GLY A 264 17.98 7.31 7.39
N ASP A 265 17.53 8.54 7.69
CA ASP A 265 16.61 8.81 8.79
C ASP A 265 15.15 8.70 8.33
N LYS A 266 14.22 8.61 9.28
CA LYS A 266 12.79 8.70 9.00
C LYS A 266 12.40 10.10 8.56
N PHE A 267 11.31 10.21 7.81
CA PHE A 267 10.66 11.50 7.61
C PHE A 267 10.03 11.96 8.93
N GLY A 268 10.34 13.18 9.35
CA GLY A 268 9.93 13.75 10.63
C GLY A 268 10.91 13.42 11.74
N HIS A 269 11.43 14.47 12.40
CA HIS A 269 12.11 14.30 13.67
C HIS A 269 11.10 14.13 14.81
N VAL A 270 11.35 13.18 15.71
CA VAL A 270 10.83 13.25 17.07
C VAL A 270 12.03 13.37 18.00
N ILE A 271 12.21 14.52 18.64
CA ILE A 271 13.12 14.64 19.80
C ILE A 271 12.52 13.76 20.90
N PRO A 272 13.18 12.67 21.34
CA PRO A 272 12.57 11.70 22.24
C PRO A 272 12.13 12.29 23.60
N GLU A 273 12.78 13.36 24.05
CA GLU A 273 12.55 13.98 25.36
C GLU A 273 11.41 14.99 25.38
N LYS A 274 10.91 15.43 24.21
CA LYS A 274 9.83 16.43 24.10
C LYS A 274 8.52 15.86 23.54
N TRP A 275 8.42 14.54 23.40
CA TRP A 275 7.22 13.92 22.87
C TRP A 275 6.08 13.97 23.88
N SER A 276 5.05 14.74 23.54
CA SER A 276 3.67 14.49 23.95
C SER A 276 2.81 14.26 22.72
N GLU A 277 1.74 13.49 22.89
CA GLU A 277 0.71 13.31 21.89
C GLU A 277 0.11 14.69 21.53
N GLY A 278 0.62 15.36 20.49
CA GLY A 278 0.11 16.68 20.07
C GLY A 278 1.11 17.58 19.38
N THR A 279 2.37 17.14 19.24
CA THR A 279 3.46 18.02 18.84
C THR A 279 3.49 18.22 17.32
N ASP A 280 3.33 19.47 16.87
CA ASP A 280 3.51 19.88 15.47
C ASP A 280 4.91 19.54 14.96
N VAL A 281 4.98 18.67 13.94
CA VAL A 281 6.22 18.39 13.21
C VAL A 281 6.38 19.46 12.13
N LYS A 282 7.12 20.54 12.44
CA LYS A 282 7.39 21.62 11.48
C LYS A 282 8.45 21.26 10.43
N GLU A 283 9.29 20.26 10.68
CA GLU A 283 10.44 19.93 9.84
C GLU A 283 10.53 18.41 9.61
N TYR A 284 9.95 17.93 8.50
CA TYR A 284 10.04 16.53 8.09
C TYR A 284 11.45 16.12 7.66
N PHE A 285 12.25 17.06 7.16
CA PHE A 285 13.57 16.81 6.58
C PHE A 285 14.64 17.69 7.24
N TRP A 286 14.55 17.86 8.56
CA TRP A 286 15.38 18.76 9.37
C TRP A 286 16.91 18.59 9.20
N LYS A 287 17.39 17.37 8.89
CA LYS A 287 18.82 17.10 8.62
C LYS A 287 19.28 17.58 7.24
N SER A 288 18.34 17.88 6.35
CA SER A 288 18.58 18.36 4.99
C SER A 288 17.76 19.61 4.72
N PRO A 289 18.31 20.81 5.00
CA PRO A 289 17.66 22.07 4.66
C PRO A 289 17.27 22.17 3.18
N LYS A 290 18.04 21.53 2.28
CA LYS A 290 17.74 21.44 0.85
C LYS A 290 16.44 20.67 0.59
N ASP A 291 16.31 19.49 1.19
CA ASP A 291 15.12 18.65 0.99
C ASP A 291 13.90 19.23 1.71
N GLN A 292 14.11 19.87 2.86
CA GLN A 292 13.06 20.62 3.56
C GLN A 292 12.54 21.80 2.71
N ALA A 293 13.42 22.53 2.03
CA ALA A 293 13.02 23.60 1.11
C ALA A 293 12.20 23.05 -0.06
N ARG A 294 12.67 21.97 -0.71
CA ARG A 294 11.94 21.33 -1.82
C ARG A 294 10.59 20.76 -1.36
N PHE A 295 10.53 20.18 -0.18
CA PHE A 295 9.28 19.74 0.43
C PHE A 295 8.28 20.89 0.62
N ASN A 296 8.74 22.03 1.16
CA ASN A 296 7.89 23.22 1.35
C ASN A 296 7.42 23.79 0.01
N GLU A 297 8.27 23.77 -1.02
CA GLU A 297 7.96 24.21 -2.38
C GLU A 297 7.14 23.19 -3.19
N LYS A 298 6.80 22.03 -2.60
CA LYS A 298 6.10 20.92 -3.27
C LYS A 298 6.84 20.38 -4.49
N ARG A 299 8.17 20.37 -4.44
CA ARG A 299 9.05 19.87 -5.51
C ARG A 299 9.66 18.51 -5.17
N PRO A 300 9.88 17.64 -6.17
CA PRO A 300 10.45 16.31 -5.94
C PRO A 300 11.90 16.35 -5.43
N PHE A 301 12.29 15.41 -4.59
CA PHE A 301 13.68 15.24 -4.14
C PHE A 301 14.01 13.76 -3.87
N GLN A 302 15.30 13.41 -3.91
CA GLN A 302 15.77 12.04 -3.76
C GLN A 302 15.66 11.57 -2.31
N VAL A 303 15.30 10.29 -2.14
CA VAL A 303 15.18 9.61 -0.86
C VAL A 303 15.79 8.20 -0.95
N PHE A 304 16.15 7.60 0.17
CA PHE A 304 16.59 6.20 0.18
C PHE A 304 15.42 5.26 -0.10
N SER A 305 14.26 5.53 0.50
CA SER A 305 13.05 4.71 0.30
C SER A 305 11.78 5.51 0.51
N CYS A 306 10.74 5.20 -0.24
CA CYS A 306 9.39 5.74 -0.06
C CYS A 306 8.31 4.78 -0.56
N TRP A 307 7.06 5.03 -0.18
CA TRP A 307 5.89 4.35 -0.76
C TRP A 307 4.68 5.27 -0.81
N GLY A 308 4.34 5.92 0.30
CA GLY A 308 3.38 7.02 0.31
C GLY A 308 1.97 6.66 -0.17
N GLY A 309 1.58 5.40 -0.02
CA GLY A 309 0.27 4.86 -0.45
C GLY A 309 0.16 4.62 -1.95
N ALA A 310 0.92 5.35 -2.78
CA ALA A 310 1.02 5.14 -4.21
C ALA A 310 2.45 5.43 -4.70
N ALA A 311 2.98 4.54 -5.53
CA ALA A 311 4.31 4.67 -6.12
C ALA A 311 4.32 4.28 -7.60
N ALA A 312 5.10 4.98 -8.40
CA ALA A 312 5.32 4.68 -9.81
C ALA A 312 6.78 4.31 -10.06
N PHE A 313 7.04 3.13 -10.61
CA PHE A 313 8.40 2.62 -10.87
C PHE A 313 8.50 1.85 -12.20
N ALA A 314 9.73 1.58 -12.63
CA ALA A 314 9.98 0.88 -13.89
C ALA A 314 9.50 -0.59 -13.85
N ALA A 315 8.77 -1.03 -14.87
CA ALA A 315 8.41 -2.44 -15.04
C ALA A 315 9.66 -3.34 -15.17
N SER A 316 10.75 -2.80 -15.72
CA SER A 316 12.05 -3.47 -15.80
C SER A 316 12.64 -3.89 -14.44
N THR A 317 12.17 -3.33 -13.32
CA THR A 317 12.50 -3.84 -11.97
C THR A 317 12.02 -5.28 -11.78
N PHE A 318 10.95 -5.69 -12.47
CA PHE A 318 10.43 -7.06 -12.42
C PHE A 318 10.82 -7.85 -13.67
N THR A 319 10.63 -7.27 -14.86
CA THR A 319 10.83 -8.00 -16.11
C THR A 319 12.30 -8.28 -16.43
N ARG A 320 13.24 -7.47 -15.92
CA ARG A 320 14.69 -7.65 -16.15
C ARG A 320 15.48 -8.00 -14.90
N LEU A 321 15.19 -7.35 -13.77
CA LEU A 321 15.91 -7.63 -12.52
C LEU A 321 15.31 -8.79 -11.73
N GLU A 322 14.14 -9.30 -12.13
CA GLU A 322 13.42 -10.37 -11.43
C GLU A 322 13.20 -10.09 -9.93
N GLN A 323 13.22 -8.81 -9.55
CA GLN A 323 13.07 -8.39 -8.16
C GLN A 323 11.66 -8.74 -7.66
N LYS A 324 11.58 -9.12 -6.38
CA LYS A 324 10.33 -9.45 -5.70
C LYS A 324 10.22 -8.66 -4.40
N PHE A 325 9.00 -8.41 -3.95
CA PHE A 325 8.75 -8.07 -2.56
C PHE A 325 9.08 -9.28 -1.69
N ARG A 326 9.88 -9.07 -0.65
CA ARG A 326 10.36 -10.13 0.23
C ARG A 326 10.24 -9.75 1.70
N LEU A 327 10.37 -10.77 2.54
CA LEU A 327 10.53 -10.60 3.98
C LEU A 327 11.99 -10.28 4.35
N PRO A 328 12.23 -9.70 5.53
CA PRO A 328 13.59 -9.53 6.04
C PRO A 328 14.27 -10.88 6.29
N ILE A 329 15.55 -11.00 5.93
CA ILE A 329 16.36 -12.19 6.19
C ILE A 329 16.52 -12.39 7.69
N LYS A 330 16.08 -13.56 8.18
CA LYS A 330 16.05 -13.86 9.61
C LYS A 330 17.46 -13.89 10.18
N GLY A 331 17.70 -13.04 11.19
CA GLY A 331 18.99 -12.99 11.89
C GLY A 331 20.05 -12.11 11.24
N ALA A 332 19.84 -11.69 9.99
CA ALA A 332 20.69 -10.71 9.31
C ALA A 332 20.02 -9.33 9.28
N GLU A 333 18.82 -9.26 8.72
CA GLU A 333 18.08 -8.01 8.58
C GLU A 333 17.10 -7.79 9.73
N CYS A 334 16.90 -6.53 10.08
CA CYS A 334 15.89 -6.17 11.04
C CYS A 334 14.46 -6.29 10.50
N HIS A 335 13.48 -6.33 11.41
CA HIS A 335 12.08 -6.28 11.02
C HIS A 335 11.73 -4.94 10.36
N GLN A 336 11.20 -5.02 9.14
CA GLN A 336 10.89 -3.86 8.31
C GLN A 336 9.84 -4.20 7.24
N PRO A 337 9.13 -3.19 6.70
CA PRO A 337 8.18 -3.40 5.62
C PRO A 337 8.84 -3.93 4.34
N ASP A 338 8.10 -4.74 3.60
CA ASP A 338 8.48 -5.28 2.28
C ASP A 338 8.77 -4.18 1.26
N THR A 339 8.05 -3.05 1.34
CA THR A 339 8.27 -1.85 0.51
C THR A 339 9.60 -1.16 0.78
N ARG A 340 10.14 -1.25 2.02
CA ARG A 340 11.47 -0.72 2.33
C ARG A 340 12.57 -1.61 1.76
N LEU A 341 12.39 -2.93 1.91
CA LEU A 341 13.28 -3.91 1.31
C LEU A 341 13.27 -3.80 -0.21
N PHE A 342 12.11 -3.58 -0.81
CA PHE A 342 11.99 -3.34 -2.24
C PHE A 342 12.85 -2.15 -2.71
N CYS A 343 12.79 -1.01 -2.01
CA CYS A 343 13.65 0.14 -2.33
C CYS A 343 15.14 -0.18 -2.13
N LYS A 344 15.48 -0.87 -1.03
CA LYS A 344 16.85 -1.30 -0.76
C LYS A 344 17.41 -2.21 -1.85
N ASP A 345 16.61 -3.18 -2.31
CA ASP A 345 17.00 -4.10 -3.37
C ASP A 345 17.13 -3.34 -4.71
N MET A 346 16.32 -2.30 -4.95
CA MET A 346 16.56 -1.40 -6.09
C MET A 346 17.93 -0.73 -6.00
N TRP A 347 18.33 -0.23 -4.83
CA TRP A 347 19.67 0.33 -4.62
C TRP A 347 20.78 -0.67 -4.92
N SER A 348 20.65 -1.93 -4.50
CA SER A 348 21.65 -2.97 -4.78
C SER A 348 21.79 -3.30 -6.26
N HIS A 349 20.74 -3.07 -7.06
CA HIS A 349 20.76 -3.20 -8.52
C HIS A 349 21.16 -1.89 -9.24
N GLY A 350 21.64 -0.88 -8.51
CA GLY A 350 22.03 0.42 -9.08
C GLY A 350 20.85 1.31 -9.49
N ARG A 351 19.63 1.01 -9.01
CA ARG A 351 18.39 1.76 -9.26
C ARG A 351 18.02 2.70 -8.11
N GLY A 352 18.98 3.53 -7.71
CA GLY A 352 18.87 4.45 -6.57
C GLY A 352 18.17 5.77 -6.84
N LYS A 353 17.65 6.00 -8.06
CA LYS A 353 16.94 7.25 -8.39
C LYS A 353 15.49 7.19 -7.90
N ILE A 354 15.33 7.15 -6.58
CA ILE A 354 14.05 7.09 -5.89
C ILE A 354 13.71 8.51 -5.41
N ALA A 355 12.58 9.05 -5.87
CA ALA A 355 12.15 10.39 -5.49
C ALA A 355 10.79 10.37 -4.78
N ILE A 356 10.64 11.24 -3.79
CA ILE A 356 9.31 11.59 -3.30
C ILE A 356 8.77 12.80 -4.06
N VAL A 357 7.46 12.82 -4.31
CA VAL A 357 6.75 13.89 -5.02
C VAL A 357 5.77 14.56 -4.04
N PRO A 358 6.16 15.63 -3.34
CA PRO A 358 5.36 16.19 -2.24
C PRO A 358 4.07 16.90 -2.67
N SER A 359 3.85 17.11 -3.97
CA SER A 359 2.58 17.57 -4.53
C SER A 359 1.52 16.46 -4.58
N VAL A 360 1.92 15.19 -4.57
CA VAL A 360 1.02 14.04 -4.58
C VAL A 360 0.71 13.62 -3.16
N ASN A 361 -0.49 13.94 -2.68
CA ASN A 361 -0.93 13.63 -1.33
C ASN A 361 -2.00 12.53 -1.34
N THR A 362 -1.84 11.49 -0.54
CA THR A 362 -2.82 10.42 -0.36
C THR A 362 -3.27 10.37 1.09
N VAL A 363 -4.52 9.96 1.33
CA VAL A 363 -5.03 9.76 2.69
C VAL A 363 -5.71 8.41 2.77
N ARG A 364 -5.59 7.73 3.92
CA ARG A 364 -6.40 6.55 4.17
C ARG A 364 -7.60 6.93 5.02
N ASN A 365 -8.69 7.27 4.33
CA ASN A 365 -9.97 7.52 4.96
C ASN A 365 -10.57 6.22 5.53
N ARG A 366 -11.00 6.26 6.79
CA ARG A 366 -11.63 5.13 7.48
C ARG A 366 -13.14 5.28 7.61
N ASP A 367 -13.64 6.50 7.61
CA ASP A 367 -15.01 6.83 8.00
C ASP A 367 -15.88 7.31 6.83
N GLY A 368 -15.32 7.36 5.62
CA GLY A 368 -16.02 7.80 4.41
C GLY A 368 -16.12 9.32 4.29
N ASP A 369 -15.40 10.08 5.12
CA ASP A 369 -15.31 11.54 5.01
C ASP A 369 -14.24 11.95 3.98
N PHE A 370 -14.67 12.45 2.83
CA PHE A 370 -13.77 12.84 1.75
C PHE A 370 -13.00 14.16 2.01
N ASN A 371 -13.33 14.89 3.07
CA ASN A 371 -12.69 16.17 3.44
C ASN A 371 -11.18 16.02 3.74
N ASP A 372 -10.75 14.81 4.07
CA ASP A 372 -9.37 14.47 4.36
C ASP A 372 -8.42 14.76 3.19
N LYS A 373 -8.81 14.39 1.98
CA LYS A 373 -7.98 14.63 0.80
C LYS A 373 -7.91 16.12 0.48
N GLU A 374 -9.04 16.84 0.54
CA GLU A 374 -9.10 18.29 0.32
C GLU A 374 -8.15 19.03 1.26
N SER A 375 -8.13 18.66 2.54
CA SER A 375 -7.28 19.29 3.56
C SER A 375 -5.78 19.10 3.33
N THR A 376 -5.38 18.00 2.69
CA THR A 376 -3.97 17.75 2.31
C THR A 376 -3.57 18.37 0.98
N GLY A 377 -4.54 18.82 0.19
CA GLY A 377 -4.36 19.52 -1.08
C GLY A 377 -4.39 18.61 -2.32
N TYR A 378 -4.92 19.19 -3.39
CA TYR A 378 -4.95 18.60 -4.73
C TYR A 378 -3.66 18.89 -5.50
N THR A 379 -3.25 17.94 -6.34
CA THR A 379 -1.97 18.03 -7.06
C THR A 379 -1.96 19.26 -7.97
N SER A 380 -3.03 19.49 -8.75
CA SER A 380 -3.15 20.63 -9.66
C SER A 380 -3.04 21.99 -8.99
N ASP A 381 -3.52 22.14 -7.76
CA ASP A 381 -3.38 23.38 -6.99
C ASP A 381 -1.93 23.56 -6.51
N LEU A 382 -1.30 22.49 -6.01
CA LEU A 382 0.03 22.53 -5.43
C LEU A 382 1.13 22.76 -6.48
N VAL A 383 0.93 22.30 -7.71
CA VAL A 383 1.89 22.46 -8.82
C VAL A 383 1.58 23.68 -9.69
N ARG A 384 0.55 24.47 -9.35
CA ARG A 384 0.13 25.62 -10.16
C ARG A 384 1.26 26.65 -10.28
N GLY A 385 1.64 26.95 -11.52
CA GLY A 385 2.70 27.93 -11.81
C GLY A 385 4.11 27.42 -11.57
N GLN A 386 4.30 26.14 -11.20
CA GLN A 386 5.62 25.53 -11.16
C GLN A 386 6.13 25.25 -12.58
N ASP A 387 7.39 25.58 -12.83
CA ASP A 387 8.10 25.14 -14.01
C ASP A 387 8.72 23.74 -13.80
N THR A 388 8.84 22.97 -14.88
CA THR A 388 9.44 21.63 -14.85
C THR A 388 10.96 21.65 -14.70
N ASN A 389 11.65 22.78 -14.94
CA ASN A 389 13.10 22.85 -14.79
C ASN A 389 13.51 22.86 -13.31
N GLY A 390 12.71 23.47 -12.43
CA GLY A 390 12.92 23.46 -10.99
C GLY A 390 12.77 22.08 -10.34
N ASP A 391 12.16 21.12 -11.02
CA ASP A 391 11.94 19.76 -10.51
C ASP A 391 13.19 18.88 -10.61
N ARG A 392 14.20 19.27 -11.41
CA ARG A 392 15.43 18.49 -11.60
C ARG A 392 16.10 18.13 -10.27
N ILE A 393 16.60 16.89 -10.21
CA ILE A 393 17.32 16.35 -9.06
C ILE A 393 18.76 16.04 -9.48
N ASP A 394 19.71 16.61 -8.75
CA ASP A 394 21.11 16.18 -8.80
C ASP A 394 21.26 14.88 -8.02
N TRP A 395 21.14 13.75 -8.72
CA TRP A 395 21.11 12.42 -8.12
C TRP A 395 22.43 12.07 -7.41
N VAL A 396 22.33 11.74 -6.13
CA VAL A 396 23.38 11.07 -5.36
C VAL A 396 23.41 9.60 -5.77
N LYS A 397 24.59 9.12 -6.21
CA LYS A 397 24.75 7.77 -6.76
C LYS A 397 24.85 6.68 -5.70
N GLU A 398 25.41 7.02 -4.54
CA GLU A 398 25.62 6.07 -3.45
C GLU A 398 24.50 6.19 -2.41
N PRO A 399 24.00 5.07 -1.87
CA PRO A 399 23.05 5.09 -0.76
C PRO A 399 23.71 5.64 0.52
N PRO A 400 22.92 6.04 1.53
CA PRO A 400 23.46 6.36 2.86
C PRO A 400 24.21 5.16 3.43
N LYS A 401 25.29 5.41 4.18
CA LYS A 401 26.08 4.34 4.81
C LYS A 401 25.25 3.50 5.77
N GLU A 402 24.38 4.15 6.52
CA GLU A 402 23.50 3.51 7.49
C GLU A 402 22.07 4.03 7.34
N VAL A 403 21.10 3.19 7.68
CA VAL A 403 19.68 3.50 7.64
C VAL A 403 19.05 3.16 8.97
N PHE A 404 18.18 4.05 9.46
CA PHE A 404 17.40 3.81 10.66
C PHE A 404 16.48 2.62 10.44
N CYS A 405 16.70 1.52 11.17
CA CYS A 405 15.81 0.39 11.07
C CYS A 405 14.56 0.55 11.95
N SER A 406 14.75 0.40 13.27
CA SER A 406 13.68 0.32 14.29
C SER A 406 14.29 0.50 15.69
N LYS A 407 13.48 0.86 16.70
CA LYS A 407 13.88 0.91 18.12
C LYS A 407 15.23 1.62 18.39
N LYS A 408 15.45 2.80 17.78
CA LYS A 408 16.67 3.62 17.88
C LYS A 408 17.94 2.96 17.33
N ARG A 409 17.82 1.92 16.50
CA ARG A 409 18.95 1.22 15.89
C ARG A 409 19.15 1.63 14.44
N TRP A 410 20.39 1.97 14.12
CA TRP A 410 20.92 2.15 12.78
C TRP A 410 21.65 0.87 12.36
N GLU A 411 21.63 0.59 11.07
CA GLU A 411 22.34 -0.53 10.47
C GLU A 411 22.92 -0.09 9.14
N ALA A 412 23.99 -0.75 8.67
CA ALA A 412 24.47 -0.53 7.31
C ALA A 412 23.33 -0.80 6.32
N TRP A 413 23.23 0.03 5.28
CA TRP A 413 22.11 -0.02 4.34
C TRP A 413 22.02 -1.37 3.60
N ASP A 414 23.15 -2.03 3.43
CA ASP A 414 23.37 -3.27 2.68
C ASP A 414 23.37 -4.54 3.54
N VAL A 415 23.07 -4.46 4.84
CA VAL A 415 23.01 -5.65 5.72
C VAL A 415 22.15 -6.75 5.11
N GLY A 416 22.66 -7.95 4.89
CA GLY A 416 21.91 -9.04 4.24
C GLY A 416 21.95 -9.00 2.71
N LEU A 417 22.84 -8.20 2.11
CA LEU A 417 23.21 -8.25 0.70
C LEU A 417 24.67 -8.73 0.54
N PRO A 418 25.03 -9.39 -0.58
CA PRO A 418 24.14 -9.80 -1.67
C PRO A 418 23.15 -10.88 -1.20
N LEU A 419 22.08 -11.09 -1.97
CA LEU A 419 21.13 -12.17 -1.72
C LEU A 419 21.80 -13.50 -2.10
N ASP A 420 22.68 -14.00 -1.24
CA ASP A 420 23.58 -15.13 -1.54
C ASP A 420 22.91 -16.51 -1.44
N ASP A 421 21.68 -16.60 -0.88
CA ASP A 421 20.98 -17.86 -0.64
C ASP A 421 19.54 -17.88 -1.21
N PRO A 422 19.24 -18.73 -2.22
CA PRO A 422 17.87 -18.99 -2.69
C PRO A 422 16.96 -19.62 -1.63
N TRP A 423 17.52 -20.28 -0.61
CA TRP A 423 16.77 -21.00 0.44
C TRP A 423 16.21 -20.07 1.53
N ASP A 424 16.56 -18.77 1.53
CA ASP A 424 15.84 -17.73 2.30
C ASP A 424 14.42 -17.48 1.76
N PHE A 425 14.08 -18.02 0.57
CA PHE A 425 12.74 -18.00 0.01
C PHE A 425 11.87 -19.19 0.42
N GLU A 426 12.43 -20.37 0.71
CA GLU A 426 11.62 -21.57 1.01
C GLU A 426 10.85 -21.48 2.34
N TRP A 427 11.40 -20.78 3.33
CA TRP A 427 10.66 -20.44 4.55
C TRP A 427 9.54 -19.41 4.32
N GLN A 428 9.46 -18.81 3.13
CA GLN A 428 8.38 -17.90 2.74
C GLN A 428 7.22 -18.66 2.07
N ASP A 429 7.51 -19.78 1.39
CA ASP A 429 6.50 -20.67 0.78
C ASP A 429 5.86 -21.63 1.80
N GLU A 430 6.58 -22.09 2.84
CA GLU A 430 5.96 -22.86 3.94
C GLU A 430 5.05 -22.01 4.84
N ILE A 431 5.07 -20.69 4.65
CA ILE A 431 4.35 -19.71 5.44
C ILE A 431 3.22 -19.01 4.65
N SER A 432 3.13 -19.21 3.32
CA SER A 432 2.13 -18.61 2.42
C SER A 432 0.73 -19.21 2.55
#